data_AF-A0A534Q2L2-F1
#
_entry.id   AF-A0A534Q2L2-F1
#
_cell.length_a   1.000
_cell.length_b   1.000
_cell.length_c   1.000
_cell.angle_alpha   90.00
_cell.angle_beta   90.00
_cell.angle_gamma   90.00
#
_symmetry.space_group_name_H-M   'P 1'
#
loop_
_entity.id
_entity.type
_entity.pdbx_description
1 polymer ?
#
loop_
_entity_poly.entity_id
_entity_poly.type
_entity_poly.pdbx_seq_one_letter_code
_entity_poly.pdbx_strand_id
1 'polypeptide(L)'
;MLLKQKSIVEGALALLVTCARYADLARHAESETERHRAQFLLDMLTPVAKSFPAERGFESNALAVQVHGGYGYTSEYLPETWLR
;
A
#
# COMPACT_ATOMS: atom_id res chain seq x y z
N MET A 1 17.64 -4.99 3.94
CA MET A 1 16.95 -4.23 2.88
C MET A 1 15.73 -4.99 2.36
N LEU A 2 15.89 -6.21 1.85
CA LEU A 2 14.80 -7.01 1.28
C LEU A 2 13.63 -7.29 2.24
N LEU A 3 13.90 -7.67 3.50
CA LEU A 3 12.83 -7.94 4.47
C LEU A 3 11.98 -6.70 4.74
N LYS A 4 12.60 -5.51 4.77
CA LYS A 4 11.89 -4.24 4.95
C LYS A 4 10.97 -3.94 3.77
N GLN A 5 11.46 -4.13 2.54
CA GLN A 5 10.65 -3.97 1.33
C GLN A 5 9.46 -4.94 1.33
N LYS A 6 9.69 -6.22 1.67
CA LYS A 6 8.62 -7.22 1.82
C LYS A 6 7.57 -6.79 2.85
N SER A 7 8.00 -6.39 4.05
CA SER A 7 7.08 -5.95 5.11
C SER A 7 6.25 -4.73 4.72
N ILE A 8 6.84 -3.78 3.98
CA ILE A 8 6.11 -2.61 3.45
C ILE A 8 5.04 -3.06 2.46
N VAL A 9 5.42 -3.85 1.46
CA VAL A 9 4.52 -4.26 0.36
C VAL A 9 3.38 -5.13 0.89
N GLU A 10 3.68 -6.12 1.72
CA GLU A 10 2.67 -7.03 2.29
C GLU A 10 1.75 -6.30 3.27
N GLY A 11 2.29 -5.42 4.11
CA GLY A 11 1.49 -4.59 5.02
C GLY A 11 0.58 -3.61 4.27
N ALA A 12 1.09 -2.96 3.22
CA ALA A 12 0.30 -2.07 2.37
C ALA A 12 -0.83 -2.83 1.66
N LEU A 13 -0.53 -4.00 1.10
CA LEU A 13 -1.54 -4.84 0.43
C LEU A 13 -2.62 -5.29 1.41
N ALA A 14 -2.24 -5.73 2.61
CA ALA A 14 -3.21 -6.13 3.65
C ALA A 14 -4.13 -4.96 4.04
N LEU A 15 -3.59 -3.75 4.19
CA LEU A 15 -4.38 -2.54 4.47
C LEU A 15 -5.36 -2.22 3.33
N LEU A 16 -4.90 -2.26 2.08
CA LEU A 16 -5.72 -1.95 0.90
C LEU A 16 -6.85 -2.97 0.72
N VAL A 17 -6.56 -4.26 0.84
CA VAL A 17 -7.57 -5.33 0.78
C VAL A 17 -8.57 -5.20 1.94
N THR A 18 -8.11 -4.80 3.13
CA THR A 18 -9.01 -4.53 4.26
C THR A 18 -9.96 -3.37 3.97
N CYS A 19 -9.46 -2.28 3.37
CA CYS A 19 -10.31 -1.16 2.96
C CYS A 19 -11.29 -1.57 1.86
N ALA A 20 -10.85 -2.35 0.87
CA ALA A 20 -11.73 -2.88 -0.18
C ALA A 20 -12.88 -3.70 0.41
N ARG A 21 -12.58 -4.59 1.37
CA ARG A 21 -13.60 -5.35 2.09
C ARG A 21 -14.60 -4.45 2.81
N TYR A 22 -14.14 -3.40 3.49
CA TYR A 22 -15.05 -2.45 4.14
C TYR A 22 -15.87 -1.64 3.14
N ALA A 23 -15.32 -1.31 1.97
CA ALA A 23 -16.07 -0.66 0.90
C ALA A 23 -17.20 -1.54 0.36
N ASP A 24 -16.95 -2.84 0.17
CA ASP A 24 -17.98 -3.79 -0.23
C ASP A 24 -19.06 -3.93 0.86
N LEU A 25 -18.66 -4.11 2.11
CA LEU A 25 -19.60 -4.22 3.23
C LEU A 25 -20.44 -2.95 3.41
N ALA A 26 -19.84 -1.76 3.29
CA ALA A 26 -20.55 -0.49 3.40
C ALA A 26 -21.66 -0.34 2.36
N ARG A 27 -21.47 -0.92 1.16
CA ARG A 27 -22.44 -0.87 0.06
C ARG A 27 -23.44 -2.01 0.05
N HIS A 28 -23.01 -3.21 0.47
CA HIS A 28 -23.73 -4.45 0.14
C HIS A 28 -24.09 -5.30 1.35
N ALA A 29 -23.65 -4.97 2.58
CA ALA A 29 -24.06 -5.74 3.76
C ALA A 29 -25.59 -5.68 3.97
N GLU A 30 -26.17 -6.76 4.49
CA GLU A 30 -27.63 -6.89 4.66
C GLU A 30 -28.17 -5.93 5.72
N SER A 31 -27.47 -5.83 6.86
CA SER A 31 -27.90 -4.98 7.98
C SER A 31 -27.41 -3.54 7.83
N GLU A 32 -28.28 -2.58 8.16
CA GLU A 32 -27.92 -1.16 8.13
C GLU A 32 -26.80 -0.85 9.12
N THR A 33 -26.84 -1.45 10.31
CA THR A 33 -25.82 -1.31 11.34
C THR A 33 -24.43 -1.72 10.84
N GLU A 34 -24.34 -2.82 10.09
CA GLU A 34 -23.07 -3.28 9.53
C GLU A 34 -22.57 -2.34 8.43
N ARG A 35 -23.46 -1.86 7.55
CA ARG A 35 -23.10 -0.85 6.53
C ARG A 35 -22.53 0.41 7.16
N HIS A 36 -23.19 0.96 8.19
CA HIS A 36 -22.71 2.16 8.90
C HIS A 36 -21.36 1.93 9.59
N ARG A 37 -21.18 0.78 10.25
CA ARG A 37 -19.91 0.44 10.89
C ARG A 37 -18.78 0.28 9.87
N ALA A 38 -19.05 -0.38 8.74
CA ALA A 38 -18.07 -0.56 7.67
C ALA A 38 -17.69 0.78 7.03
N GLN A 39 -18.66 1.65 6.77
CA GLN A 39 -18.41 2.98 6.24
C GLN A 39 -17.55 3.82 7.20
N PHE A 40 -17.88 3.82 8.50
CA PHE A 40 -17.09 4.54 9.51
C PHE A 40 -15.63 4.07 9.55
N LEU A 41 -15.39 2.75 9.53
CA LEU A 41 -14.04 2.20 9.50
C LEU A 41 -13.32 2.53 8.19
N LEU A 42 -14.02 2.46 7.06
CA LEU A 42 -13.48 2.83 5.76
C LEU A 42 -13.04 4.30 5.73
N ASP A 43 -13.88 5.21 6.20
CA ASP A 43 -13.59 6.66 6.22
C ASP A 43 -12.34 6.95 7.05
N MET A 44 -12.22 6.29 8.19
CA MET A 44 -11.04 6.42 9.06
C MET A 44 -9.77 5.85 8.41
N LEU A 45 -9.87 4.71 7.72
CA LEU A 45 -8.69 4.02 7.16
C LEU A 45 -8.26 4.56 5.79
N THR A 46 -9.17 5.12 5.00
CA THR A 46 -8.90 5.67 3.66
C THR A 46 -7.69 6.62 3.60
N PRO A 47 -7.54 7.62 4.49
CA PRO A 47 -6.35 8.48 4.47
C PRO A 47 -5.05 7.72 4.77
N VAL A 48 -5.09 6.71 5.65
CA VAL A 48 -3.93 5.86 5.95
C VAL A 48 -3.59 4.97 4.75
N ALA A 49 -4.61 4.37 4.13
CA ALA A 49 -4.49 3.54 2.94
C ALA A 49 -3.96 4.32 1.72
N LYS A 50 -4.13 5.65 1.69
CA LYS A 50 -3.48 6.52 0.72
C LYS A 50 -2.04 6.81 1.11
N SER A 51 -1.81 7.39 2.29
CA SER A 51 -0.51 7.99 2.62
C SER A 51 0.57 6.95 2.92
N PHE A 52 0.24 5.87 3.65
CA PHE A 52 1.24 4.87 4.04
C PHE A 52 1.87 4.18 2.83
N PRO A 53 1.11 3.61 1.86
CA PRO A 53 1.72 2.96 0.70
C PRO A 53 2.45 3.96 -0.21
N ALA A 54 1.98 5.20 -0.32
CA ALA A 54 2.65 6.22 -1.13
C ALA A 54 4.04 6.57 -0.58
N GLU A 55 4.16 6.82 0.72
CA GLU A 55 5.43 7.18 1.34
C GLU A 55 6.36 5.98 1.51
N ARG A 56 5.84 4.86 2.01
CA ARG A 56 6.65 3.66 2.27
C ARG A 56 6.96 2.91 0.99
N GLY A 57 6.10 2.95 -0.02
CA GLY A 57 6.38 2.44 -1.35
C GLY A 57 7.57 3.16 -1.99
N PHE A 58 7.64 4.49 -1.88
CA PHE A 58 8.80 5.25 -2.34
C PHE A 58 10.09 4.83 -1.60
N GLU A 59 10.03 4.67 -0.27
CA GLU A 59 11.15 4.15 0.51
C GLU A 59 11.57 2.74 0.06
N SER A 60 10.60 1.87 -0.25
CA SER A 60 10.85 0.53 -0.79
C SER A 60 11.56 0.57 -2.15
N ASN A 61 11.18 1.50 -3.04
CA ASN A 61 11.81 1.70 -4.34
C ASN A 61 13.26 2.21 -4.18
N ALA A 62 13.51 3.12 -3.24
CA ALA A 62 14.86 3.60 -2.94
C ALA A 62 15.77 2.46 -2.44
N LEU A 63 15.24 1.57 -1.62
CA LEU A 63 15.96 0.36 -1.21
C LEU A 63 16.22 -0.59 -2.39
N ALA A 64 15.31 -0.67 -3.37
CA ALA A 64 15.49 -1.52 -4.55
C ALA A 64 16.69 -1.07 -5.40
N VAL A 65 16.90 0.24 -5.56
CA VAL A 65 18.10 0.79 -6.22
C VAL A 65 19.36 0.34 -5.49
N GLN A 66 19.40 0.52 -4.17
CA GLN A 66 20.57 0.19 -3.37
C GLN A 66 20.90 -1.32 -3.35
N VAL A 67 19.90 -2.21 -3.52
CA VAL A 67 20.15 -3.66 -3.67
C VAL A 67 20.97 -3.96 -4.93
N HIS A 68 20.80 -3.18 -6.00
CA HIS A 68 21.56 -3.31 -7.24
C HIS A 68 22.89 -2.52 -7.22
N GLY A 69 23.19 -1.81 -6.13
CA GLY A 69 24.36 -0.93 -6.04
C GLY A 69 24.36 0.16 -7.10
N GLY A 70 25.53 0.49 -7.64
CA GLY A 70 25.66 1.50 -8.70
C GLY A 70 24.87 1.15 -9.98
N TYR A 71 24.66 -0.14 -10.25
CA TYR A 71 23.88 -0.59 -11.41
C TYR A 71 22.38 -0.27 -11.27
N GLY A 72 21.90 -0.03 -10.04
CA GLY A 72 20.52 0.38 -9.77
C GLY A 72 20.16 1.76 -10.33
N TYR A 73 21.14 2.54 -10.78
CA TYR A 73 20.93 3.84 -11.44
C TYR A 73 21.00 3.77 -12.98
N THR A 74 21.08 2.56 -13.54
CA THR A 74 20.95 2.33 -14.98
C THR A 74 19.49 2.18 -15.37
N SER A 75 19.15 2.53 -16.61
CA SER A 75 17.79 2.39 -17.16
C SER A 75 17.48 0.98 -17.68
N GLU A 76 18.40 0.03 -17.57
CA GLU A 76 18.18 -1.36 -17.99
C GLU A 76 17.22 -2.10 -17.06
N TYR A 77 17.19 -1.71 -15.78
CA TYR A 77 16.29 -2.27 -14.77
C TYR A 77 15.31 -1.22 -14.25
N LEU A 78 14.17 -1.72 -13.76
CA LEU A 78 13.04 -0.91 -13.31
C LEU A 78 13.26 -0.03 -12.06
N PRO A 79 14.15 -0.34 -11.08
CA PRO A 79 14.24 0.43 -9.84
C PRO A 79 14.45 1.94 -10.02
N GLU A 80 15.23 2.34 -11.02
CA GLU A 80 15.46 3.75 -11.37
C GLU A 80 14.15 4.42 -11.81
N THR A 81 13.38 3.76 -12.67
CA THR A 81 12.10 4.27 -13.17
C THR A 81 11.03 4.34 -12.08
N TRP A 82 11.04 3.43 -11.09
CA TRP A 82 10.09 3.46 -9.97
C TRP A 82 10.29 4.63 -8.99
N LEU A 83 11.40 5.37 -9.09
CA LEU A 83 11.66 6.57 -8.30
C LEU A 83 11.19 7.87 -8.97
N ARG A 84 10.76 7.82 -10.24
CA ARG A 84 10.24 8.96 -11.01
C ARG A 84 8.73 9.08 -10.84
#